data_AF-A0A816HMH2-F1
#
_entry.id   AF-A0A816HMH2-F1
#
_cell.length_a   1.000
_cell.length_b   1.000
_cell.length_c   1.000
_cell.angle_alpha   90.00
_cell.angle_beta   90.00
_cell.angle_gamma   90.00
#
_symmetry.space_group_name_H-M   'P 1'
#
loop_
_entity.id
_entity.type
_entity.pdbx_description
1 polymer ?
#
loop_
_entity_poly.entity_id
_entity_poly.type
_entity_poly.pdbx_seq_one_letter_code
_entity_poly.pdbx_strand_id
1 'polypeptide(L)'
;MIWKASANLDRQSWLFAGILPYGYGSPFTFCYDSQCSDPPIMDDKNLKDYNVPGRVLAFIAEAYALSKIYATNHLIMTMGGDFQDKNAHEKFKNLDKLIHYVNLEQNNGSDINVFYSTPSCYLYALNKAGKTWTTKSDDFFPYAMVPASYWTGYYTSRPA
;
A
#
# COMPACT_ATOMS: atom_id res chain seq x y z
N MET A 1 12.29 -1.57 8.58
CA MET A 1 13.45 -2.15 9.31
C MET A 1 14.74 -1.59 8.73
N ILE A 2 15.88 -1.74 9.41
CA ILE A 2 17.20 -1.48 8.82
C ILE A 2 17.81 -2.81 8.36
N TRP A 3 17.97 -2.96 7.05
CA TRP A 3 18.63 -4.10 6.45
C TRP A 3 20.14 -3.84 6.37
N LYS A 4 20.93 -4.68 7.04
CA LYS A 4 22.39 -4.68 7.00
C LYS A 4 22.83 -5.58 5.83
N ALA A 5 22.92 -4.99 4.64
CA ALA A 5 23.04 -5.76 3.40
C ALA A 5 24.41 -6.42 3.18
N SER A 6 25.44 -6.03 3.94
CA SER A 6 26.78 -6.63 3.83
C SER A 6 27.41 -6.85 5.19
N ALA A 7 27.96 -8.06 5.40
CA ALA A 7 28.75 -8.38 6.57
C ALA A 7 30.08 -7.60 6.64
N ASN A 8 30.55 -7.07 5.51
CA ASN A 8 31.89 -6.50 5.38
C ASN A 8 31.92 -4.96 5.30
N LEU A 9 30.80 -4.32 4.96
CA LEU A 9 30.75 -2.87 4.69
C LEU A 9 30.15 -2.05 5.85
N ASP A 10 29.83 -2.71 6.97
CA ASP A 10 29.20 -2.11 8.16
C ASP A 10 28.09 -1.10 7.78
N ARG A 11 27.98 0.05 8.45
CA ARG A 11 26.91 1.04 8.28
C ARG A 11 26.78 1.60 6.86
N GLN A 12 27.81 1.51 6.02
CA GLN A 12 27.75 1.97 4.63
C GLN A 12 26.79 1.13 3.79
N SER A 13 26.48 -0.09 4.24
CA SER A 13 25.55 -1.00 3.57
C SER A 13 24.16 -1.06 4.23
N TRP A 14 23.90 -0.21 5.21
CA TRP A 14 22.64 -0.25 5.94
C TRP A 14 21.59 0.54 5.18
N LEU A 15 20.50 -0.14 4.82
CA LEU A 15 19.40 0.42 4.05
C LEU A 15 18.12 0.37 4.87
N PHE A 16 17.29 1.39 4.75
CA PHE A 16 15.92 1.26 5.21
C PHE A 16 15.14 0.36 4.25
N ALA A 17 14.53 -0.69 4.78
CA ALA A 17 13.70 -1.62 4.02
C ALA A 17 12.27 -1.62 4.57
N GLY A 18 11.31 -1.29 3.70
CA GLY A 18 9.88 -1.47 3.95
C GLY A 18 9.39 -2.75 3.28
N ILE A 19 8.62 -3.57 3.99
CA ILE A 19 7.96 -4.75 3.44
C ILE A 19 6.47 -4.45 3.37
N LEU A 20 5.86 -4.72 2.22
CA LEU A 20 4.41 -4.65 2.06
C LEU A 20 3.79 -5.93 2.66
N PRO A 21 2.76 -5.84 3.52
CA PRO A 21 2.19 -7.01 4.21
C PRO A 21 1.40 -7.93 3.28
N TYR A 22 1.00 -7.43 2.12
CA TYR A 22 0.20 -8.16 1.13
C TYR A 22 0.93 -8.17 -0.22
N GLY A 23 0.32 -7.60 -1.26
CA GLY A 23 0.95 -7.40 -2.56
C GLY A 23 1.31 -5.94 -2.83
N TYR A 24 1.75 -5.67 -4.06
CA TYR A 24 2.02 -4.33 -4.58
C TYR A 24 0.79 -3.66 -5.22
N GLY A 25 -0.36 -4.34 -5.17
CA GLY A 25 -1.61 -3.88 -5.77
C GLY A 25 -2.39 -2.92 -4.89
N SER A 26 -3.48 -2.40 -5.44
CA SER A 26 -4.53 -1.67 -4.70
C SER A 26 -5.06 -2.49 -3.53
N PRO A 27 -5.44 -1.86 -2.40
CA PRO A 27 -6.15 -2.54 -1.34
C PRO A 27 -7.43 -3.22 -1.87
N PHE A 28 -7.85 -4.30 -1.22
CA PHE A 28 -8.98 -5.09 -1.69
C PHE A 28 -10.24 -4.22 -1.87
N THR A 29 -10.90 -4.38 -3.01
CA THR A 29 -12.04 -3.57 -3.48
C THR A 29 -11.75 -2.13 -3.89
N PHE A 30 -10.50 -1.66 -3.93
CA PHE A 30 -10.15 -0.27 -4.31
C PHE A 30 -9.36 -0.17 -5.62
N CYS A 31 -9.49 -1.13 -6.53
CA CYS A 31 -8.88 -1.05 -7.84
C CYS A 31 -9.72 -0.20 -8.82
N TYR A 32 -9.25 1.02 -9.11
CA TYR A 32 -9.90 1.94 -10.05
C TYR A 32 -9.23 1.94 -11.43
N ASP A 33 -9.17 0.79 -12.09
CA ASP A 33 -8.66 0.64 -13.45
C ASP A 33 -9.68 -0.09 -14.33
N SER A 34 -9.64 0.15 -15.65
CA SER A 34 -10.59 -0.48 -16.59
C SER A 34 -10.48 -2.00 -16.66
N GLN A 35 -9.38 -2.57 -16.16
CA GLN A 35 -9.20 -4.02 -16.02
C GLN A 35 -9.81 -4.60 -14.74
N CYS A 36 -10.33 -3.76 -13.85
CA CYS A 36 -10.91 -4.15 -12.56
C CYS A 36 -12.44 -4.07 -12.57
N SER A 37 -13.07 -4.83 -11.68
CA SER A 37 -14.54 -4.85 -11.50
C SER A 37 -15.00 -4.18 -10.21
N ASP A 38 -14.11 -3.49 -9.51
CA ASP A 38 -14.46 -2.79 -8.27
C ASP A 38 -15.34 -1.57 -8.57
N PRO A 39 -16.37 -1.31 -7.75
CA PRO A 39 -17.29 -0.22 -8.02
C PRO A 39 -16.58 1.14 -7.86
N PRO A 40 -16.84 2.10 -8.77
CA PRO A 40 -16.37 3.47 -8.61
C PRO A 40 -17.05 4.13 -7.41
N ILE A 41 -16.57 5.30 -7.01
CA ILE A 41 -17.25 6.12 -6.01
C ILE A 41 -18.41 6.87 -6.68
N MET A 42 -19.61 6.43 -6.32
CA MET A 42 -20.89 6.98 -6.74
C MET A 42 -21.40 7.93 -5.66
N ASP A 43 -21.20 9.22 -5.88
CA ASP A 43 -21.42 10.31 -4.93
C ASP A 43 -22.68 11.14 -5.19
N ASP A 44 -23.39 10.90 -6.29
CA ASP A 44 -24.70 11.49 -6.52
C ASP A 44 -25.77 10.74 -5.71
N LYS A 45 -26.27 11.40 -4.66
CA LYS A 45 -27.29 10.88 -3.75
C LYS A 45 -28.64 10.58 -4.43
N ASN A 46 -28.88 11.11 -5.62
CA ASN A 46 -30.12 10.89 -6.36
C ASN A 46 -30.08 9.64 -7.24
N LEU A 47 -28.90 9.05 -7.43
CA LEU A 47 -28.74 7.80 -8.18
C LEU A 47 -28.88 6.59 -7.25
N LYS A 48 -29.42 5.49 -7.79
CA LYS A 48 -29.71 4.27 -7.03
C LYS A 48 -28.44 3.56 -6.52
N ASP A 49 -27.31 3.84 -7.13
CA ASP A 49 -26.01 3.23 -6.89
C ASP A 49 -25.10 4.09 -6.00
N TYR A 50 -25.63 5.14 -5.35
CA TYR A 50 -24.91 5.90 -4.32
C TYR A 50 -24.27 4.98 -3.28
N ASN A 51 -22.95 5.04 -3.12
CA ASN A 51 -22.20 4.07 -2.33
C ASN A 51 -21.16 4.68 -1.37
N VAL A 52 -21.05 6.01 -1.29
CA VAL A 52 -20.02 6.71 -0.50
C VAL A 52 -19.87 6.18 0.94
N PRO A 53 -20.95 6.04 1.76
CA PRO A 53 -20.80 5.63 3.16
C PRO A 53 -20.14 4.25 3.30
N GLY A 54 -20.52 3.30 2.44
CA GLY A 54 -19.94 1.95 2.44
C GLY A 54 -18.48 1.94 2.00
N ARG A 55 -18.14 2.72 0.97
CA ARG A 55 -16.76 2.84 0.45
C ARG A 55 -15.83 3.49 1.47
N VAL A 56 -16.28 4.55 2.14
CA VAL A 56 -15.52 5.25 3.19
C VAL A 56 -15.28 4.34 4.38
N LEU A 57 -16.32 3.67 4.88
CA LEU A 57 -16.19 2.75 6.02
C LEU A 57 -15.21 1.60 5.72
N ALA A 58 -15.28 1.03 4.51
CA ALA A 58 -14.36 -0.03 4.07
C ALA A 58 -12.90 0.47 4.01
N PHE A 59 -12.66 1.68 3.50
CA PHE A 59 -11.31 2.24 3.42
C PHE A 59 -10.73 2.53 4.80
N ILE A 60 -11.55 3.08 5.70
CA ILE A 60 -11.18 3.33 7.10
C ILE A 60 -10.81 2.03 7.81
N ALA A 61 -11.62 0.97 7.62
CA ALA A 61 -11.34 -0.34 8.19
C ALA A 61 -10.00 -0.92 7.70
N GLU A 62 -9.69 -0.78 6.41
CA GLU A 62 -8.42 -1.19 5.83
C GLU A 62 -7.23 -0.39 6.39
N ALA A 63 -7.38 0.93 6.54
CA ALA A 63 -6.37 1.78 7.17
C ALA A 63 -6.07 1.34 8.62
N TYR A 64 -7.10 1.02 9.40
CA TYR A 64 -6.91 0.48 10.75
C TYR A 64 -6.34 -0.95 10.78
N ALA A 65 -6.60 -1.76 9.76
CA ALA A 65 -5.96 -3.08 9.64
C ALA A 65 -4.45 -2.93 9.39
N LEU A 66 -4.06 -2.05 8.45
CA LEU A 66 -2.66 -1.76 8.15
C LEU A 66 -1.92 -1.09 9.32
N SER A 67 -2.59 -0.22 10.08
CA SER A 67 -1.97 0.47 11.22
C SER A 67 -1.55 -0.47 12.36
N LYS A 68 -2.17 -1.65 12.47
CA LYS A 68 -1.78 -2.70 13.43
C LYS A 68 -0.50 -3.42 13.03
N ILE A 69 -0.13 -3.37 11.75
CA ILE A 69 1.05 -4.07 11.20
C ILE A 69 2.28 -3.14 11.21
N TYR A 70 2.08 -1.86 10.87
CA TYR A 70 3.17 -0.89 10.79
C TYR A 70 3.49 -0.23 12.13
N ALA A 71 4.76 0.15 12.31
CA ALA A 71 5.23 0.72 13.57
C ALA A 71 4.87 2.20 13.76
N THR A 72 4.32 2.87 12.74
CA THR A 72 4.04 4.32 12.73
C THR A 72 2.61 4.60 12.30
N ASN A 73 2.14 5.82 12.54
CA ASN A 73 0.87 6.34 12.04
C ASN A 73 0.91 6.79 10.57
N HIS A 74 2.07 6.70 9.91
CA HIS A 74 2.18 6.82 8.46
C HIS A 74 2.00 5.45 7.84
N LEU A 75 1.02 5.32 6.94
CA LEU A 75 0.71 4.11 6.21
C LEU A 75 0.96 4.34 4.73
N ILE A 76 1.39 3.28 4.03
CA ILE A 76 1.47 3.27 2.58
C ILE A 76 0.43 2.29 2.03
N MET A 77 -0.41 2.78 1.14
CA MET A 77 -1.32 1.96 0.34
C MET A 77 -0.93 2.17 -1.12
N THR A 78 -0.43 1.11 -1.75
CA THR A 78 -0.11 1.12 -3.18
C THR A 78 -1.41 1.13 -3.96
N MET A 79 -1.64 2.12 -4.82
CA MET A 79 -2.84 2.19 -5.67
C MET A 79 -2.44 1.86 -7.10
N GLY A 80 -2.39 0.57 -7.48
CA GLY A 80 -1.95 0.14 -8.81
C GLY A 80 -1.99 -1.38 -9.00
N GLY A 81 -1.30 -1.83 -10.04
CA GLY A 81 -1.21 -3.24 -10.46
C GLY A 81 -0.53 -3.37 -11.82
N ASP A 82 -0.43 -4.59 -12.33
CA ASP A 82 0.21 -4.87 -13.62
C ASP A 82 -0.51 -4.14 -14.76
N PHE A 83 0.24 -3.33 -15.53
CA PHE A 83 -0.24 -2.60 -16.71
C PHE A 83 -1.51 -1.75 -16.48
N GLN A 84 -1.73 -1.30 -15.26
CA GLN A 84 -2.79 -0.34 -14.92
C GLN A 84 -2.40 1.09 -15.33
N ASP A 85 -3.31 2.04 -15.08
CA ASP A 85 -3.17 3.47 -15.41
C ASP A 85 -3.29 3.80 -16.90
N LYS A 86 -3.80 2.86 -17.72
CA LYS A 86 -4.10 3.12 -19.14
C LYS A 86 -5.12 4.25 -19.31
N ASN A 87 -6.10 4.31 -18.41
CA ASN A 87 -7.03 5.42 -18.26
C ASN A 87 -6.83 6.09 -16.89
N ALA A 88 -5.71 6.79 -16.73
CA ALA A 88 -5.37 7.47 -15.48
C ALA A 88 -6.47 8.44 -15.01
N HIS A 89 -7.21 9.08 -15.92
CA HIS A 89 -8.28 10.01 -15.55
C HIS A 89 -9.37 9.35 -14.69
N GLU A 90 -9.81 8.14 -15.06
CA GLU A 90 -10.81 7.38 -14.32
C GLU A 90 -10.33 7.02 -12.90
N LYS A 91 -9.06 6.61 -12.79
CA LYS A 91 -8.44 6.30 -11.51
C LYS A 91 -8.34 7.53 -10.61
N PHE A 92 -7.75 8.62 -11.11
CA PHE A 92 -7.55 9.84 -10.33
C PHE A 92 -8.89 10.45 -9.92
N LYS A 93 -9.91 10.43 -10.78
CA LYS A 93 -11.27 10.86 -10.42
C LYS A 93 -11.85 10.09 -9.22
N ASN A 94 -11.66 8.77 -9.18
CA ASN A 94 -12.12 7.95 -8.05
C ASN A 94 -11.28 8.18 -6.80
N LEU A 95 -9.96 8.32 -6.93
CA LEU A 95 -9.06 8.59 -5.82
C LEU A 95 -9.32 9.97 -5.19
N ASP A 96 -9.59 11.00 -6.00
CA ASP A 96 -9.97 12.34 -5.52
C ASP A 96 -11.22 12.28 -4.65
N LYS A 97 -12.26 11.58 -5.12
CA LYS A 97 -13.49 11.35 -4.34
C LYS A 97 -13.21 10.58 -3.05
N LEU A 98 -12.38 9.54 -3.12
CA LEU A 98 -12.03 8.71 -1.95
C LEU A 98 -11.35 9.54 -0.89
N ILE A 99 -10.32 10.29 -1.27
CA ILE A 99 -9.56 11.20 -0.41
C ILE A 99 -10.51 12.23 0.21
N HIS A 100 -11.36 12.85 -0.60
CA HIS A 100 -12.32 13.86 -0.14
C HIS A 100 -13.27 13.29 0.93
N TYR A 101 -13.98 12.20 0.62
CA TYR A 101 -14.99 11.67 1.52
C TYR A 101 -14.41 11.02 2.78
N VAL A 102 -13.26 10.35 2.69
CA VAL A 102 -12.60 9.81 3.89
C VAL A 102 -12.11 10.93 4.81
N ASN A 103 -11.52 12.00 4.25
CA ASN A 103 -11.08 13.13 5.07
C ASN A 103 -12.25 13.92 5.67
N LEU A 104 -13.42 13.97 5.02
CA LEU A 104 -14.61 14.59 5.61
C LEU A 104 -15.08 13.91 6.91
N GLU A 105 -14.81 12.61 7.09
CA GLU A 105 -15.13 11.90 8.34
C GLU A 105 -14.31 12.39 9.54
N GLN A 106 -13.27 13.22 9.33
CA GLN A 106 -12.59 13.93 10.43
C GLN A 106 -13.56 14.83 11.20
N ASN A 107 -14.57 15.40 10.52
CA ASN A 107 -15.65 16.17 11.17
C ASN A 107 -16.53 15.29 12.08
N ASN A 108 -16.52 13.97 11.85
CA ASN A 108 -17.24 12.98 12.63
C ASN A 108 -16.31 12.22 13.62
N GLY A 109 -15.08 12.70 13.81
CA GLY A 109 -14.13 12.16 14.78
C GLY A 109 -13.15 11.10 14.25
N SER A 110 -13.11 10.86 12.94
CA SER A 110 -12.07 10.01 12.34
C SER A 110 -10.67 10.65 12.52
N ASP A 111 -9.68 9.85 12.89
CA ASP A 111 -8.27 10.26 12.99
C ASP A 111 -7.45 9.95 11.72
N ILE A 112 -8.13 9.54 10.64
CA ILE A 112 -7.51 9.19 9.37
C ILE A 112 -7.40 10.42 8.48
N ASN A 113 -6.22 10.60 7.88
CA ASN A 113 -5.96 11.61 6.86
C ASN A 113 -5.30 10.95 5.63
N VAL A 114 -5.96 11.07 4.48
CA VAL A 114 -5.56 10.46 3.22
C VAL A 114 -5.11 11.55 2.25
N PHE A 115 -4.04 11.28 1.50
CA PHE A 115 -3.51 12.20 0.50
C PHE A 115 -2.64 11.44 -0.51
N TYR A 116 -2.44 12.01 -1.70
CA TYR A 116 -1.48 11.48 -2.66
C TYR A 116 -0.06 11.60 -2.12
N SER A 117 0.72 10.54 -2.30
CA SER A 117 2.09 10.49 -1.83
C SER A 117 2.96 9.69 -2.80
N THR A 118 4.25 9.65 -2.49
CA THR A 118 5.26 8.87 -3.19
C THR A 118 6.05 8.03 -2.18
N PRO A 119 6.75 6.96 -2.60
CA PRO A 119 7.60 6.19 -1.69
C PRO A 119 8.66 7.04 -0.98
N SER A 120 9.18 8.09 -1.62
CA SER A 120 10.16 9.00 -1.02
C SER A 120 9.53 9.90 0.05
N CYS A 121 8.34 10.46 -0.20
CA CYS A 121 7.59 11.24 0.80
C CYS A 121 7.20 10.38 2.01
N TYR A 122 6.80 9.13 1.77
CA TYR A 122 6.53 8.16 2.84
C TYR A 122 7.78 7.87 3.67
N LEU A 123 8.91 7.53 3.03
CA LEU A 123 10.17 7.28 3.73
C LEU A 123 10.65 8.50 4.52
N TYR A 124 10.46 9.71 3.98
CA TYR A 124 10.77 10.96 4.68
C TYR A 124 9.94 11.12 5.96
N ALA A 125 8.63 10.84 5.91
CA ALA A 125 7.77 10.86 7.09
C ALA A 125 8.21 9.81 8.14
N LEU A 126 8.58 8.61 7.70
CA LEU A 126 9.12 7.57 8.60
C LEU A 126 10.44 7.97 9.26
N ASN A 127 11.34 8.61 8.52
CA ASN A 127 12.60 9.13 9.05
C ASN A 127 12.33 10.21 10.12
N LYS A 128 11.41 11.14 9.84
CA LYS A 128 10.99 12.20 10.76
C LYS A 128 10.27 11.71 12.02
N ALA A 129 9.66 10.54 11.97
CA ALA A 129 9.00 9.96 13.14
C ALA A 129 9.96 9.62 14.30
N GLY A 130 11.28 9.65 14.07
CA GLY A 130 12.28 9.49 15.12
C GLY A 130 12.26 8.13 15.82
N LYS A 131 11.65 7.11 15.18
CA LYS A 131 11.56 5.76 15.74
C LYS A 131 12.86 4.97 15.55
N THR A 132 13.14 4.10 16.52
CA THR A 132 14.13 3.03 16.38
C THR A 132 13.53 1.85 15.64
N TRP A 133 14.27 1.32 14.66
CA TRP A 133 13.82 0.24 13.81
C TRP A 133 14.54 -1.07 14.14
N THR A 134 13.83 -2.19 13.99
CA THR A 134 14.44 -3.52 14.02
C THR A 134 15.47 -3.68 12.91
N THR A 135 16.42 -4.58 13.10
CA THR A 135 17.47 -4.88 12.11
C THR A 135 17.31 -6.27 11.52
N LYS A 136 17.66 -6.43 10.24
CA LYS A 136 17.77 -7.73 9.54
C LYS A 136 19.15 -7.79 8.87
N SER A 137 19.85 -8.91 8.97
CA SER A 137 21.04 -9.25 8.18
C SER A 137 20.67 -10.26 7.09
N ASP A 138 21.63 -10.71 6.29
CA ASP A 138 21.45 -11.79 5.29
C ASP A 138 20.45 -11.41 4.20
N ASP A 139 19.73 -12.39 3.64
CA ASP A 139 18.83 -12.22 2.50
C ASP A 139 17.34 -12.45 2.83
N PHE A 140 16.53 -12.50 1.77
CA PHE A 140 15.10 -12.84 1.80
C PHE A 140 14.81 -14.10 0.95
N PHE A 141 15.78 -15.01 0.82
CA PHE A 141 15.63 -16.24 0.04
C PHE A 141 15.49 -17.49 0.93
N PRO A 142 14.82 -18.55 0.43
CA PRO A 142 13.97 -18.58 -0.78
C PRO A 142 12.59 -17.95 -0.51
N TYR A 143 11.98 -17.38 -1.55
CA TYR A 143 10.62 -16.85 -1.46
C TYR A 143 9.58 -17.97 -1.63
N ALA A 144 8.54 -17.95 -0.80
CA ALA A 144 7.34 -18.77 -0.95
C ALA A 144 6.10 -17.89 -0.76
N MET A 145 5.15 -17.96 -1.70
CA MET A 145 3.91 -17.16 -1.64
C MET A 145 2.89 -17.76 -0.67
N VAL A 146 2.74 -19.09 -0.72
CA VAL A 146 1.92 -19.92 0.19
C VAL A 146 2.73 -21.14 0.65
N PRO A 147 2.31 -21.89 1.69
CA PRO A 147 3.03 -23.07 2.15
C PRO A 147 3.37 -24.04 1.02
N ALA A 148 4.61 -24.52 0.99
CA ALA A 148 5.16 -25.42 -0.04
C ALA A 148 5.20 -24.88 -1.48
N SER A 149 4.99 -23.58 -1.72
CA SER A 149 5.12 -22.95 -3.05
C SER A 149 6.42 -22.14 -3.19
N TYR A 150 7.56 -22.82 -3.11
CA TYR A 150 8.87 -22.15 -3.19
C TYR A 150 9.22 -21.77 -4.62
N TRP A 151 9.59 -20.50 -4.82
CA TRP A 151 9.99 -19.97 -6.12
C TRP A 151 11.49 -20.19 -6.32
N THR A 152 11.92 -21.45 -6.31
CA THR A 152 13.32 -21.84 -6.56
C THR A 152 13.52 -22.43 -7.96
N GLY A 153 12.44 -22.81 -8.66
CA GLY A 153 12.51 -23.35 -10.02
C GLY A 153 13.04 -22.35 -11.04
N TYR A 154 12.82 -21.04 -10.85
CA TYR A 154 13.34 -20.02 -11.76
C TYR A 154 14.87 -19.86 -11.68
N TYR A 155 15.53 -20.43 -10.67
CA TYR A 155 17.00 -20.42 -10.59
C TYR A 155 17.66 -21.21 -11.72
N THR A 156 16.95 -22.16 -12.34
CA THR A 156 17.46 -23.03 -13.42
C THR A 156 16.56 -23.06 -14.66
N SER A 157 15.45 -22.34 -14.66
CA SER A 157 14.52 -22.31 -15.79
C SER A 157 15.14 -21.63 -17.00
N ARG A 158 14.98 -22.23 -18.19
CA ARG A 158 15.55 -21.77 -19.49
C ARG A 158 17.09 -21.64 -19.50
N PRO A 159 17.84 -22.74 -19.30
CA PRO A 159 19.31 -22.70 -19.26
C PRO A 159 20.00 -22.78 -20.63
N ALA A 160 19.24 -23.00 -21.72
CA ALA A 160 19.74 -23.22 -23.08
C ALA A 160 19.77 -21.94 -23.92
#